data_AF-A0A1M6GG21-F1
#
_entry.id   AF-A0A1M6GG21-F1
#
_cell.length_a   1.000
_cell.length_b   1.000
_cell.length_c   1.000
_cell.angle_alpha   90.00
_cell.angle_beta   90.00
_cell.angle_gamma   90.00
#
_symmetry.space_group_name_H-M   'P 1'
#
loop_
_entity.id
_entity.type
_entity.pdbx_description
1 polymer ?
#
loop_
_entity_poly.entity_id
_entity_poly.type
_entity_poly.pdbx_seq_one_letter_code
_entity_poly.pdbx_strand_id
1 'polypeptide(L)'
;MSLLSRVRNKVSEELYQRRRRREQQQLQNRDFTVISNDCWGAEVYKHFELPFNTPFIGLMLMAPDYIELLRNPRHYLSQPLVFQERSRYDTINELQKTHKHPFPVATLGDKVELQFLHYHTQEEAAEKWPRRVARINWDNLRVKFDGSKDFATPELVREFAALPYQQLLLLEKPLAGVPQGVVVPDYTTNGMELFRRSLSHFDLLGWIEPKTA
;
A
#
# COMPACT_ATOMS: atom_id res chain seq x y z
N MET A 1 -19.31 24.40 -1.58
CA MET A 1 -17.87 24.68 -1.84
C MET A 1 -17.73 26.11 -2.33
N SER A 2 -16.80 26.90 -1.78
CA SER A 2 -16.61 28.31 -2.16
C SER A 2 -15.79 28.45 -3.45
N LEU A 3 -15.83 29.64 -4.08
CA LEU A 3 -15.01 29.93 -5.27
C LEU A 3 -13.52 29.77 -4.98
N LEU A 4 -13.06 30.19 -3.80
CA LEU A 4 -11.68 30.03 -3.34
C LEU A 4 -11.26 28.56 -3.24
N SER A 5 -12.15 27.68 -2.74
CA SER A 5 -11.84 26.24 -2.67
C SER A 5 -11.76 25.61 -4.07
N ARG A 6 -12.57 26.08 -5.03
CA ARG A 6 -12.52 25.60 -6.43
C ARG A 6 -11.21 26.00 -7.12
N VAL A 7 -10.79 27.25 -6.97
CA VAL A 7 -9.52 27.74 -7.54
C VAL A 7 -8.32 27.01 -6.95
N ARG A 8 -8.27 26.87 -5.61
CA ARG A 8 -7.21 26.12 -4.92
C ARG A 8 -7.10 24.68 -5.41
N ASN A 9 -8.23 23.99 -5.57
CA ASN A 9 -8.26 22.61 -6.05
C ASN A 9 -7.74 22.50 -7.49
N LYS A 10 -8.10 23.45 -8.37
CA LYS A 10 -7.61 23.46 -9.75
C LYS A 10 -6.09 23.65 -9.82
N VAL A 11 -5.54 24.60 -9.06
CA VAL A 11 -4.08 24.82 -9.00
C VAL A 11 -3.36 23.59 -8.46
N SER A 12 -3.89 22.97 -7.40
CA SER A 12 -3.33 21.74 -6.84
C SER A 12 -3.29 20.60 -7.86
N GLU A 13 -4.35 20.44 -8.65
CA GLU A 13 -4.41 19.42 -9.70
C GLU A 13 -3.41 19.70 -10.83
N GLU A 14 -3.28 20.95 -11.28
CA GLU A 14 -2.29 21.32 -12.30
C GLU A 14 -0.85 21.08 -11.84
N LEU A 15 -0.52 21.41 -10.58
CA LEU A 15 0.79 21.13 -9.99
C LEU A 15 1.05 19.61 -9.90
N TYR A 16 0.06 18.83 -9.47
CA TYR A 16 0.15 17.38 -9.44
C TYR A 16 0.42 16.80 -10.83
N GLN A 17 -0.33 17.23 -11.85
CA GLN A 17 -0.15 16.74 -13.22
C GLN A 17 1.22 17.13 -13.81
N ARG A 18 1.73 18.33 -13.50
CA ARG A 18 3.09 18.74 -13.90
C ARG A 18 4.17 17.88 -13.23
N ARG A 19 4.06 17.66 -11.92
CA ARG A 19 4.97 16.76 -11.17
C ARG A 19 4.92 15.36 -11.76
N ARG A 20 3.72 14.79 -11.94
CA ARG A 20 3.51 13.47 -12.53
C ARG A 20 4.16 13.32 -13.91
N ARG A 21 3.92 14.27 -14.83
CA ARG A 21 4.54 14.22 -16.18
C ARG A 21 6.07 14.25 -16.12
N ARG A 22 6.63 15.11 -15.26
CA ARG A 22 8.08 15.17 -15.07
C ARG A 22 8.61 13.84 -14.52
N GLU A 23 7.95 13.28 -13.51
CA GLU A 23 8.40 12.03 -12.89
C GLU A 23 8.28 10.84 -13.85
N GLN A 24 7.20 10.76 -14.63
CA GLN A 24 7.03 9.77 -15.69
C GLN A 24 8.14 9.83 -16.76
N GLN A 25 8.61 11.03 -17.10
CA GLN A 25 9.72 11.23 -18.06
C GLN A 25 11.08 10.86 -17.46
N GLN A 26 11.23 10.98 -16.15
CA GLN A 26 12.49 10.72 -15.45
C GLN A 26 12.66 9.25 -15.08
N LEU A 27 11.55 8.54 -14.84
CA LEU A 27 11.56 7.12 -14.44
C LEU A 27 12.25 6.23 -15.50
N GLN A 28 13.36 5.63 -15.09
CA GLN A 28 14.12 4.62 -15.83
C GLN A 28 13.76 3.19 -15.38
N ASN A 29 13.66 2.98 -14.07
CA ASN A 29 13.31 1.72 -13.43
C ASN A 29 11.80 1.48 -13.52
N ARG A 30 11.39 0.72 -14.54
CA ARG A 30 9.98 0.36 -14.76
C ARG A 30 9.61 -1.02 -14.26
N ASP A 31 10.58 -1.81 -13.83
CA ASP A 31 10.36 -3.18 -13.36
C ASP A 31 10.65 -3.32 -11.87
N PHE A 32 9.68 -2.89 -11.05
CA PHE A 32 9.70 -2.99 -9.60
C PHE A 32 8.37 -3.51 -9.06
N THR A 33 8.42 -4.10 -7.87
CA THR A 33 7.22 -4.57 -7.15
C THR A 33 6.98 -3.75 -5.90
N VAL A 34 5.83 -3.06 -5.83
CA VAL A 34 5.37 -2.41 -4.60
C VAL A 34 4.61 -3.40 -3.73
N ILE A 35 5.07 -3.62 -2.51
CA ILE A 35 4.32 -4.33 -1.46
C ILE A 35 3.78 -3.27 -0.49
N SER A 36 2.47 -3.08 -0.47
CA SER A 36 1.78 -2.06 0.33
C SER A 36 0.69 -2.71 1.18
N ASN A 37 0.51 -2.24 2.42
CA ASN A 37 -0.56 -2.73 3.29
C ASN A 37 -1.96 -2.23 2.89
N ASP A 38 -2.06 -1.32 1.93
CA ASP A 38 -3.32 -0.77 1.43
C ASP A 38 -3.24 -0.30 -0.04
N CYS A 39 -4.35 0.29 -0.52
CA CYS A 39 -4.52 0.79 -1.88
C CYS A 39 -3.53 1.90 -2.31
N TRP A 40 -2.71 2.47 -1.40
CA TRP A 40 -1.67 3.44 -1.76
C TRP A 40 -0.72 2.88 -2.83
N GLY A 41 -0.35 1.59 -2.73
CA GLY A 41 0.58 0.95 -3.66
C GLY A 41 0.09 0.93 -5.10
N ALA A 42 -1.23 0.81 -5.33
CA ALA A 42 -1.82 0.84 -6.67
C ALA A 42 -1.65 2.21 -7.33
N GLU A 43 -1.66 3.29 -6.55
CA GLU A 43 -1.52 4.66 -7.07
C GLU A 43 -0.11 4.93 -7.62
N VAL A 44 0.93 4.27 -7.11
CA VAL A 44 2.29 4.35 -7.68
C VAL A 44 2.27 3.91 -9.14
N TYR A 45 1.69 2.74 -9.43
CA TYR A 45 1.61 2.23 -10.79
C TYR A 45 0.74 3.12 -11.70
N LYS A 46 -0.39 3.63 -11.20
CA LYS A 46 -1.25 4.57 -11.96
C LYS A 46 -0.53 5.90 -12.23
N HIS A 47 0.23 6.38 -11.25
CA HIS A 47 1.02 7.59 -11.37
C HIS A 47 2.03 7.45 -12.51
N PHE A 48 2.72 6.32 -12.61
CA PHE A 48 3.70 6.04 -13.66
C PHE A 48 3.15 5.40 -14.95
N GLU A 49 1.83 5.16 -15.03
CA GLU A 49 1.18 4.48 -16.17
C GLU A 49 1.79 3.10 -16.45
N LEU A 50 2.09 2.36 -15.38
CA LEU A 50 2.68 1.03 -15.43
C LEU A 50 1.63 -0.07 -15.19
N PRO A 51 1.82 -1.26 -15.77
CA PRO A 51 1.05 -2.43 -15.37
C PRO A 51 1.34 -2.78 -13.90
N PHE A 52 0.37 -3.38 -13.22
CA PHE A 52 0.56 -3.85 -11.85
C PHE A 52 1.49 -5.08 -11.82
N ASN A 53 2.71 -4.88 -11.32
CA ASN A 53 3.70 -5.93 -11.00
C ASN A 53 3.64 -6.34 -9.53
N THR A 54 2.44 -6.38 -8.96
CA THR A 54 2.20 -6.71 -7.56
C THR A 54 0.85 -7.40 -7.37
N PRO A 55 0.72 -8.37 -6.45
CA PRO A 55 -0.57 -8.93 -6.06
C PRO A 55 -1.36 -8.01 -5.13
N PHE A 56 -0.73 -7.02 -4.49
CA PHE A 56 -1.31 -6.12 -3.49
C PHE A 56 -2.17 -4.99 -4.10
N ILE A 57 -3.08 -5.35 -5.02
CA ILE A 57 -3.98 -4.41 -5.70
C ILE A 57 -5.41 -4.76 -5.33
N GLY A 58 -6.13 -3.77 -4.81
CA GLY A 58 -7.55 -3.94 -4.49
C GLY A 58 -7.80 -4.63 -3.14
N LEU A 59 -6.79 -4.67 -2.28
CA LEU A 59 -6.83 -5.34 -0.99
C LEU A 59 -6.08 -4.53 0.07
N MET A 60 -6.28 -4.90 1.33
CA MET A 60 -5.50 -4.41 2.46
C MET A 60 -5.05 -5.56 3.36
N LEU A 61 -4.12 -5.23 4.26
CA LEU A 61 -3.70 -6.06 5.37
C LEU A 61 -3.72 -5.21 6.63
N MET A 62 -4.21 -5.79 7.73
CA MET A 62 -3.97 -5.20 9.05
C MET A 62 -2.47 -5.25 9.38
N ALA A 63 -2.00 -4.29 10.16
CA ALA A 63 -0.58 -4.14 10.46
C ALA A 63 0.07 -5.43 11.01
N PRO A 64 -0.54 -6.20 11.93
CA PRO A 64 0.06 -7.45 12.40
C PRO A 64 0.30 -8.47 11.27
N ASP A 65 -0.67 -8.66 10.37
CA ASP A 65 -0.53 -9.58 9.23
C ASP A 65 0.47 -9.07 8.20
N TYR A 66 0.51 -7.75 7.98
CA TYR A 66 1.45 -7.12 7.06
C TYR A 66 2.90 -7.31 7.53
N ILE A 67 3.17 -7.07 8.80
CA ILE A 67 4.50 -7.29 9.38
C ILE A 67 4.86 -8.78 9.37
N GLU A 68 3.94 -9.67 9.73
CA GLU A 68 4.17 -11.12 9.64
C GLU A 68 4.51 -11.56 8.21
N LEU A 69 3.77 -11.05 7.21
CA LEU A 69 4.07 -11.31 5.80
C LEU A 69 5.48 -10.86 5.42
N LEU A 70 5.89 -9.66 5.84
CA LEU A 70 7.18 -9.09 5.50
C LEU A 70 8.37 -9.78 6.16
N ARG A 71 8.17 -10.55 7.25
CA ARG A 71 9.22 -11.39 7.85
C ARG A 71 9.66 -12.52 6.91
N ASN A 72 8.75 -13.03 6.08
CA ASN A 72 9.06 -14.10 5.13
C ASN A 72 8.14 -14.05 3.89
N PRO A 73 8.26 -13.02 3.03
CA PRO A 73 7.29 -12.76 1.99
C PRO A 73 7.27 -13.85 0.91
N ARG A 74 8.42 -14.45 0.58
CA ARG A 74 8.50 -15.55 -0.40
C ARG A 74 7.74 -16.78 0.08
N HIS A 75 7.84 -17.12 1.37
CA HIS A 75 7.11 -18.24 1.95
C HIS A 75 5.60 -18.01 1.94
N TYR A 76 5.14 -16.84 2.41
CA TYR A 76 3.70 -16.55 2.47
C TYR A 76 3.08 -16.43 1.09
N LEU A 77 3.73 -15.72 0.15
CA LEU A 77 3.20 -15.54 -1.19
C LEU A 77 3.26 -16.82 -2.05
N SER A 78 3.98 -17.87 -1.63
CA SER A 78 3.90 -19.20 -2.25
C SER A 78 2.75 -20.06 -1.70
N GLN A 79 2.09 -19.66 -0.60
CA GLN A 79 0.97 -20.42 -0.04
C GLN A 79 -0.31 -20.22 -0.86
N PRO A 80 -1.21 -21.21 -0.92
CA PRO A 80 -2.53 -21.02 -1.49
C PRO A 80 -3.36 -20.04 -0.64
N LEU A 81 -4.31 -19.37 -1.28
CA LEU A 81 -5.35 -18.64 -0.55
C LEU A 81 -6.30 -19.64 0.12
N VAL A 82 -6.49 -19.49 1.42
CA VAL A 82 -7.52 -20.23 2.17
C VAL A 82 -8.60 -19.24 2.58
N PHE A 83 -9.73 -19.26 1.87
CA PHE A 83 -10.83 -18.33 2.13
C PHE A 83 -11.49 -18.58 3.48
N GLN A 84 -11.85 -17.49 4.15
CA GLN A 84 -12.47 -17.48 5.46
C GLN A 84 -13.88 -16.90 5.36
N GLU A 85 -14.82 -17.50 6.08
CA GLU A 85 -16.19 -16.95 6.19
C GLU A 85 -16.22 -15.65 6.99
N ARG A 86 -15.30 -15.52 7.96
CA ARG A 86 -15.21 -14.37 8.86
C ARG A 86 -13.75 -13.97 9.06
N SER A 87 -13.50 -12.67 9.13
CA SER A 87 -12.19 -12.13 9.50
C SER A 87 -11.94 -12.34 11.00
N ARG A 88 -10.67 -12.50 11.37
CA ARG A 88 -10.24 -12.46 12.78
C ARG A 88 -10.40 -11.08 13.42
N TYR A 89 -10.56 -10.03 12.61
CA TYR A 89 -10.73 -8.65 13.07
C TYR A 89 -12.20 -8.27 13.05
N ASP A 90 -12.73 -7.92 14.21
CA ASP A 90 -14.12 -7.46 14.31
C ASP A 90 -14.39 -6.19 13.49
N THR A 91 -13.41 -5.30 13.38
CA THR A 91 -13.50 -4.11 12.52
C THR A 91 -13.70 -4.45 11.04
N ILE A 92 -13.08 -5.53 10.55
CA ILE A 92 -13.28 -6.00 9.16
C ILE A 92 -14.66 -6.66 9.01
N ASN A 93 -15.09 -7.43 10.01
CA ASN A 93 -16.44 -8.03 10.01
C ASN A 93 -17.53 -6.95 10.04
N GLU A 94 -17.31 -5.84 10.75
CA GLU A 94 -18.20 -4.67 10.75
C GLU A 94 -18.13 -3.92 9.41
N LEU A 95 -16.94 -3.75 8.84
CA LEU A 95 -16.77 -3.16 7.53
C LEU A 95 -17.55 -3.93 6.47
N GLN A 96 -17.49 -5.27 6.45
CA GLN A 96 -18.27 -6.08 5.50
C GLN A 96 -19.78 -5.83 5.55
N LYS A 97 -20.34 -5.45 6.71
CA LYS A 97 -21.77 -5.12 6.85
C LYS A 97 -22.14 -3.77 6.25
N THR A 98 -21.18 -2.84 6.19
CA THR A 98 -21.40 -1.44 5.77
C THR A 98 -20.76 -1.13 4.42
N HIS A 99 -19.87 -1.99 3.93
CA HIS A 99 -19.20 -1.85 2.66
C HIS A 99 -20.19 -2.01 1.51
N LYS A 100 -19.94 -1.32 0.39
CA LYS A 100 -20.85 -1.28 -0.76
C LYS A 100 -21.17 -2.66 -1.31
N HIS A 101 -20.20 -3.57 -1.24
CA HIS A 101 -20.32 -4.96 -1.66
C HIS A 101 -19.57 -5.86 -0.67
N PRO A 102 -20.04 -7.10 -0.42
CA PRO A 102 -19.26 -8.07 0.31
C PRO A 102 -17.93 -8.32 -0.42
N PHE A 103 -16.86 -8.52 0.34
CA PHE A 103 -15.53 -8.78 -0.20
C PHE A 103 -14.92 -10.04 0.43
N PRO A 104 -14.13 -10.82 -0.33
CA PRO A 104 -13.45 -12.00 0.20
C PRO A 104 -12.43 -11.66 1.29
N VAL A 105 -12.31 -12.57 2.25
CA VAL A 105 -11.21 -12.63 3.21
C VAL A 105 -10.52 -13.98 3.03
N ALA A 106 -9.20 -14.01 3.03
CA ALA A 106 -8.44 -15.25 2.94
C ALA A 106 -7.17 -15.19 3.79
N THR A 107 -6.63 -16.34 4.13
CA THR A 107 -5.35 -16.47 4.82
C THR A 107 -4.28 -17.09 3.91
N LEU A 108 -3.02 -16.75 4.20
CA LEU A 108 -1.83 -17.42 3.69
C LEU A 108 -1.12 -18.13 4.85
N GLY A 109 -0.94 -19.44 4.74
CA GLY A 109 -0.28 -20.25 5.78
C GLY A 109 -0.91 -20.10 7.17
N ASP A 110 -2.24 -19.96 7.23
CA ASP A 110 -3.08 -19.77 8.42
C ASP A 110 -2.81 -18.51 9.26
N LYS A 111 -1.72 -17.79 9.00
CA LYS A 111 -1.26 -16.68 9.81
C LYS A 111 -1.58 -15.32 9.24
N VAL A 112 -1.38 -15.11 7.93
CA VAL A 112 -1.51 -13.79 7.32
C VAL A 112 -2.89 -13.66 6.69
N GLU A 113 -3.73 -12.77 7.23
CA GLU A 113 -5.04 -12.46 6.66
C GLU A 113 -4.98 -11.34 5.60
N LEU A 114 -5.66 -11.55 4.47
CA LEU A 114 -5.84 -10.61 3.37
C LEU A 114 -7.31 -10.21 3.26
N GLN A 115 -7.60 -8.91 3.13
CA GLN A 115 -8.96 -8.40 2.91
C GLN A 115 -9.10 -7.82 1.50
N PHE A 116 -9.83 -8.48 0.61
CA PHE A 116 -9.91 -8.17 -0.83
C PHE A 116 -10.98 -7.11 -1.17
N LEU A 117 -10.87 -5.91 -0.59
CA LEU A 117 -11.88 -4.83 -0.64
C LEU A 117 -12.49 -4.52 -2.02
N HIS A 118 -11.73 -4.69 -3.10
CA HIS A 118 -12.16 -4.37 -4.47
C HIS A 118 -12.45 -5.62 -5.33
N TYR A 119 -12.67 -6.75 -4.69
CA TYR A 119 -13.09 -8.01 -5.31
C TYR A 119 -14.50 -8.36 -4.86
N HIS A 120 -15.28 -8.93 -5.76
CA HIS A 120 -16.68 -9.26 -5.52
C HIS A 120 -16.86 -10.70 -5.07
N THR A 121 -15.96 -11.61 -5.48
CA THR A 121 -16.10 -13.04 -5.18
C THR A 121 -14.76 -13.71 -4.88
N GLN A 122 -14.82 -14.86 -4.20
CA GLN A 122 -13.63 -15.68 -3.89
C GLN A 122 -12.97 -16.18 -5.18
N GLU A 123 -13.75 -16.52 -6.20
CA GLU A 123 -13.28 -16.96 -7.51
C GLU A 123 -12.46 -15.87 -8.19
N GLU A 124 -12.90 -14.62 -8.13
CA GLU A 124 -12.16 -13.48 -8.66
C GLU A 124 -10.77 -13.35 -8.00
N ALA A 125 -10.71 -13.53 -6.67
CA ALA A 125 -9.47 -13.51 -5.92
C ALA A 125 -8.57 -14.70 -6.28
N ALA A 126 -9.14 -15.91 -6.31
CA ALA A 126 -8.43 -17.15 -6.64
C ALA A 126 -7.87 -17.14 -8.07
N GLU A 127 -8.56 -16.54 -9.02
CA GLU A 127 -8.10 -16.43 -10.41
C GLU A 127 -6.99 -15.37 -10.56
N LYS A 128 -7.12 -14.21 -9.91
CA LYS A 128 -6.19 -13.08 -10.09
C LYS A 128 -4.93 -13.21 -9.25
N TRP A 129 -5.03 -13.71 -8.03
CA TRP A 129 -3.94 -13.74 -7.05
C TRP A 129 -2.67 -14.47 -7.57
N PRO A 130 -2.72 -15.77 -7.97
CA PRO A 130 -1.52 -16.49 -8.40
C PRO A 130 -0.87 -15.85 -9.63
N ARG A 131 -1.67 -15.39 -10.60
CA ARG A 131 -1.18 -14.68 -11.79
C ARG A 131 -0.47 -13.37 -11.46
N ARG A 132 -0.87 -12.67 -10.38
CA ARG A 132 -0.22 -11.43 -9.94
C ARG A 132 0.99 -11.69 -9.05
N VAL A 133 0.97 -12.74 -8.23
CA VAL A 133 2.15 -13.21 -7.49
C VAL A 133 3.28 -13.56 -8.46
N ALA A 134 2.96 -14.19 -9.60
CA ALA A 134 3.95 -14.52 -10.64
C ALA A 134 4.62 -13.30 -11.31
N ARG A 135 4.11 -12.08 -11.09
CA ARG A 135 4.70 -10.83 -11.63
C ARG A 135 5.65 -10.14 -10.68
N ILE A 136 5.86 -10.69 -9.48
CA ILE A 136 6.72 -10.08 -8.48
C ILE A 136 8.17 -10.11 -8.99
N ASN A 137 8.78 -8.94 -9.10
CA ASN A 137 10.22 -8.82 -9.22
C ASN A 137 10.81 -8.82 -7.80
N TRP A 138 11.25 -10.00 -7.37
CA TRP A 138 11.80 -10.22 -6.03
C TRP A 138 13.13 -9.53 -5.76
N ASP A 139 13.86 -9.17 -6.81
CA ASP A 139 15.15 -8.48 -6.72
C ASP A 139 14.98 -6.95 -6.66
N ASN A 140 13.75 -6.46 -6.87
CA ASN A 140 13.45 -5.03 -6.93
C ASN A 140 12.16 -4.67 -6.19
N LEU A 141 12.12 -4.95 -4.89
CA LEU A 141 10.98 -4.64 -4.02
C LEU A 141 11.00 -3.19 -3.52
N ARG A 142 9.82 -2.60 -3.42
CA ARG A 142 9.55 -1.32 -2.75
C ARG A 142 8.45 -1.55 -1.72
N VAL A 143 8.74 -1.33 -0.46
CA VAL A 143 7.84 -1.74 0.62
C VAL A 143 7.28 -0.50 1.30
N LYS A 144 5.95 -0.35 1.30
CA LYS A 144 5.25 0.79 1.91
C LYS A 144 4.38 0.33 3.07
N PHE A 145 4.52 1.00 4.21
CA PHE A 145 3.65 0.82 5.36
C PHE A 145 2.98 2.14 5.75
N ASP A 146 1.67 2.12 5.94
CA ASP A 146 0.98 3.14 6.73
C ASP A 146 0.96 2.70 8.20
N GLY A 147 1.79 3.35 9.01
CA GLY A 147 1.98 3.05 10.41
C GLY A 147 1.01 3.78 11.35
N SER A 148 -0.07 4.37 10.85
CA SER A 148 -1.01 5.19 11.65
C SER A 148 -2.45 4.72 11.61
N LYS A 149 -2.70 3.50 11.14
CA LYS A 149 -4.03 2.87 11.11
C LYS A 149 -3.93 1.34 11.19
N ASP A 150 -5.08 0.67 11.12
CA ASP A 150 -5.18 -0.77 10.88
C ASP A 150 -4.42 -1.63 11.92
N PHE A 151 -4.52 -1.26 13.20
CA PHE A 151 -3.80 -1.86 14.34
C PHE A 151 -2.26 -1.70 14.33
N ALA A 152 -1.73 -0.70 13.62
CA ALA A 152 -0.31 -0.36 13.70
C ALA A 152 0.06 0.15 15.10
N THR A 153 0.71 -0.70 15.89
CA THR A 153 1.29 -0.29 17.18
C THR A 153 2.68 0.33 16.97
N PRO A 154 3.15 1.17 17.90
CA PRO A 154 4.53 1.67 17.87
C PRO A 154 5.60 0.58 17.72
N GLU A 155 5.36 -0.61 18.28
CA GLU A 155 6.27 -1.76 18.18
C GLU A 155 6.31 -2.31 16.76
N LEU A 156 5.16 -2.49 16.11
CA LEU A 156 5.09 -2.93 14.72
C LEU A 156 5.71 -1.91 13.77
N VAL A 157 5.55 -0.62 14.04
CA VAL A 157 6.18 0.45 13.27
C VAL A 157 7.70 0.43 13.42
N ARG A 158 8.22 0.23 14.64
CA ARG A 158 9.67 0.06 14.88
C ARG A 158 10.20 -1.20 14.22
N GLU A 159 9.44 -2.28 14.24
CA GLU A 159 9.81 -3.53 13.56
C GLU A 159 9.89 -3.33 12.05
N PHE A 160 8.88 -2.71 11.44
CA PHE A 160 8.90 -2.35 10.03
C PHE A 160 10.16 -1.57 9.66
N ALA A 161 10.44 -0.52 10.44
CA ALA A 161 11.58 0.36 10.26
C ALA A 161 12.94 -0.34 10.28
N ALA A 162 13.03 -1.51 10.90
CA ALA A 162 14.24 -2.33 11.00
C ALA A 162 14.36 -3.40 9.90
N LEU A 163 13.33 -3.60 9.06
CA LEU A 163 13.36 -4.58 7.99
C LEU A 163 14.29 -4.13 6.84
N PRO A 164 15.03 -5.05 6.20
CA PRO A 164 16.05 -4.71 5.20
C PRO A 164 15.45 -4.46 3.80
N TYR A 165 14.44 -3.60 3.70
CA TYR A 165 13.80 -3.24 2.45
C TYR A 165 14.08 -1.79 2.04
N GLN A 166 13.96 -1.51 0.74
CA GLN A 166 13.77 -0.14 0.26
C GLN A 166 12.37 0.33 0.70
N GLN A 167 12.31 0.92 1.89
CA GLN A 167 11.07 1.15 2.63
C GLN A 167 10.54 2.58 2.52
N LEU A 168 9.22 2.73 2.59
CA LEU A 168 8.51 3.99 2.82
C LEU A 168 7.54 3.78 3.99
N LEU A 169 7.82 4.46 5.10
CA LEU A 169 6.94 4.48 6.27
C LEU A 169 6.20 5.81 6.30
N LEU A 170 4.87 5.77 6.20
CA LEU A 170 4.02 6.96 6.36
C LEU A 170 3.42 6.99 7.77
N LEU A 171 3.39 8.18 8.37
CA LEU A 171 2.85 8.42 9.72
C LEU A 171 1.96 9.67 9.76
N GLU A 172 0.91 9.66 10.57
CA GLU A 172 0.11 10.84 10.92
C GLU A 172 0.93 11.81 11.80
N LYS A 173 1.74 11.25 12.72
CA LYS A 173 2.52 12.00 13.71
C LYS A 173 3.92 11.41 13.85
N PRO A 174 4.92 12.21 14.26
CA PRO A 174 6.25 11.68 14.56
C PRO A 174 6.19 10.56 15.60
N LEU A 175 7.02 9.52 15.41
CA LEU A 175 7.17 8.44 16.37
C LEU A 175 8.61 8.40 16.91
N ALA A 176 8.75 8.43 18.23
CA ALA A 176 10.05 8.35 18.89
C ALA A 176 10.79 7.05 18.49
N GLY A 177 12.07 7.18 18.14
CA GLY A 177 12.91 6.06 17.69
C GLY A 177 12.71 5.68 16.22
N VAL A 178 11.90 6.40 15.45
CA VAL A 178 11.67 6.14 14.01
C VAL A 178 11.82 7.44 13.20
N PRO A 179 13.04 8.03 13.14
CA PRO A 179 13.28 9.30 12.46
C PRO A 179 13.10 9.26 10.94
N GLN A 180 13.13 8.07 10.33
CA GLN A 180 12.93 7.85 8.89
C GLN A 180 11.44 7.86 8.47
N GLY A 181 10.51 7.90 9.42
CA GLY A 181 9.08 7.95 9.12
C GLY A 181 8.70 9.29 8.47
N VAL A 182 8.03 9.22 7.33
CA VAL A 182 7.51 10.39 6.62
C VAL A 182 6.19 10.80 7.26
N VAL A 183 6.20 11.95 7.94
CA VAL A 183 5.00 12.51 8.55
C VAL A 183 4.19 13.26 7.49
N VAL A 184 2.90 12.94 7.37
CA VAL A 184 1.96 13.60 6.45
C VAL A 184 0.98 14.45 7.29
N PRO A 185 1.16 15.78 7.40
CA PRO A 185 0.34 16.61 8.27
C PRO A 185 -1.16 16.58 7.95
N ASP A 186 -1.52 16.54 6.67
CA ASP A 186 -2.91 16.42 6.21
C ASP A 186 -3.32 14.94 6.08
N TYR A 187 -3.03 14.12 7.08
CA TYR A 187 -3.24 12.66 7.01
C TYR A 187 -4.70 12.25 6.70
N THR A 188 -4.85 11.08 6.09
CA THR A 188 -6.14 10.41 5.88
C THR A 188 -5.93 8.90 5.80
N THR A 189 -6.92 8.13 6.24
CA THR A 189 -6.90 6.67 6.16
C THR A 189 -7.22 6.12 4.77
N ASN A 190 -7.66 6.97 3.83
CA ASN A 190 -7.91 6.58 2.45
C ASN A 190 -6.58 6.51 1.68
N GLY A 191 -6.12 5.31 1.33
CA GLY A 191 -4.82 5.11 0.68
C GLY A 191 -4.61 5.86 -0.64
N MET A 192 -5.66 6.05 -1.45
CA MET A 192 -5.58 6.81 -2.71
C MET A 192 -5.34 8.30 -2.45
N GLU A 193 -6.09 8.87 -1.51
CA GLU A 193 -5.93 10.27 -1.13
C GLU A 193 -4.61 10.48 -0.38
N LEU A 194 -4.24 9.54 0.49
CA LEU A 194 -2.96 9.56 1.21
C LEU A 194 -1.78 9.53 0.24
N PHE A 195 -1.87 8.79 -0.87
CA PHE A 195 -0.85 8.85 -1.92
C PHE A 195 -0.62 10.28 -2.36
N ARG A 196 -1.67 10.98 -2.82
CA ARG A 196 -1.55 12.38 -3.28
C ARG A 196 -0.97 13.30 -2.21
N ARG A 197 -1.45 13.19 -0.97
CA ARG A 197 -1.01 14.05 0.14
C ARG A 197 0.43 13.77 0.56
N SER A 198 0.87 12.53 0.47
CA SER A 198 2.25 12.16 0.81
C SER A 198 3.30 12.70 -0.17
N LEU A 199 2.94 12.99 -1.43
CA LEU A 199 3.90 13.37 -2.48
C LEU A 199 4.70 14.66 -2.20
N SER A 200 4.22 15.55 -1.33
CA SER A 200 4.95 16.75 -0.90
C SER A 200 5.96 16.49 0.22
N HIS A 201 5.96 15.29 0.81
CA HIS A 201 6.70 14.97 2.03
C HIS A 201 7.83 13.95 1.82
N PHE A 202 7.94 13.37 0.61
CA PHE A 202 9.06 12.50 0.24
C PHE A 202 9.34 12.55 -1.26
N ASP A 203 10.53 12.10 -1.65
CA ASP A 203 10.93 11.94 -3.04
C ASP A 203 10.44 10.59 -3.58
N LEU A 204 9.37 10.62 -4.39
CA LEU A 204 8.80 9.41 -4.99
C LEU A 204 9.78 8.74 -5.95
N LEU A 205 10.44 9.51 -6.81
CA LEU A 205 11.43 8.97 -7.74
C LEU A 205 12.62 8.41 -6.99
N GLY A 206 13.17 9.15 -6.03
CA GLY A 206 14.29 8.68 -5.21
C GLY A 206 13.96 7.42 -4.40
N TRP A 207 12.70 7.21 -4.01
CA TRP A 207 12.28 5.97 -3.39
C TRP A 207 12.22 4.80 -4.40
N ILE A 208 11.74 5.02 -5.62
CA ILE A 208 11.70 4.00 -6.69
C ILE A 208 13.08 3.74 -7.30
N GLU A 209 13.95 4.73 -7.34
CA GLU A 209 15.30 4.70 -7.92
C GLU A 209 16.30 5.28 -6.93
N PRO A 210 16.56 4.55 -5.82
CA PRO A 210 17.58 4.98 -4.89
C PRO A 210 18.91 5.02 -5.63
N LYS A 211 19.60 6.17 -5.55
CA LYS A 211 20.97 6.27 -6.09
C LYS A 211 21.82 5.24 -5.37
N THR A 212 22.51 4.38 -6.12
CA THR A 212 23.56 3.54 -5.54
C THR A 212 24.61 4.46 -4.94
N ALA A 213 24.80 4.33 -3.63
CA ALA A 213 25.86 5.01 -2.88
C ALA A 213 27.24 4.52 -3.31
#